data_AF-A0A519VNS5-F1
#
_entry.id   AF-A0A519VNS5-F1
#
_cell.length_a   1.000
_cell.length_b   1.000
_cell.length_c   1.000
_cell.angle_alpha   90.00
_cell.angle_beta   90.00
_cell.angle_gamma   90.00
#
_symmetry.space_group_name_H-M   'P 1'
#
loop_
_entity.id
_entity.type
_entity.pdbx_description
1 polymer ?
#
loop_
_entity_poly.entity_id
_entity_poly.type
_entity_poly.pdbx_seq_one_letter_code
_entity_poly.pdbx_strand_id
1 'polypeptide(L)'
;MRKQVRTQTPQAKTQFVLIDAALQSNNAEVLKAFTRITTVAGELLKKFEMTKYRTYVLIDHTKNETNANLVNEFICHFWNITLSNSKEGKSYIFISLDEESLTKFGNSLTNMLLREAYKITHSLDNTAGIEYALRVDFLAGDVHNFYYRRVIEGETEYTSIITAPLEKAETN
;
A
#
# COMPACT_ATOMS: atom_id res chain seq x y z
N MET A 1 -31.85 5.20 46.05
CA MET A 1 -30.47 4.84 45.65
C MET A 1 -30.35 4.99 44.12
N ARG A 2 -29.65 6.02 43.62
CA ARG A 2 -29.31 6.17 42.18
C ARG A 2 -27.80 5.99 42.02
N LYS A 3 -27.36 4.98 41.26
CA LYS A 3 -25.95 4.77 40.90
C LYS A 3 -25.59 5.70 39.74
N GLN A 4 -24.59 6.57 39.94
CA GLN A 4 -23.94 7.31 38.86
C GLN A 4 -22.92 6.40 38.19
N VAL A 5 -23.09 6.15 36.89
CA VAL A 5 -22.08 5.53 36.03
C VAL A 5 -21.14 6.64 35.58
N ARG A 6 -19.88 6.63 36.04
CA ARG A 6 -18.82 7.50 35.51
C ARG A 6 -18.43 6.98 34.13
N THR A 7 -18.84 7.69 33.08
CA THR A 7 -18.31 7.53 31.74
C THR A 7 -16.86 8.02 31.75
N GLN A 8 -15.89 7.10 31.68
CA GLN A 8 -14.50 7.46 31.44
C GLN A 8 -14.32 7.71 29.94
N THR A 9 -13.98 8.94 29.58
CA THR A 9 -13.58 9.31 28.22
C THR A 9 -12.28 8.57 27.88
N PRO A 10 -12.18 7.87 26.74
CA PRO A 10 -10.94 7.22 26.35
C PRO A 10 -9.89 8.29 26.04
N GLN A 11 -8.92 8.48 26.92
CA GLN A 11 -7.73 9.28 26.62
C GLN A 11 -6.96 8.56 25.51
N ALA A 12 -6.92 9.16 24.33
CA ALA A 12 -5.99 8.78 23.27
C ALA A 12 -4.57 8.88 23.84
N LYS A 13 -3.94 7.74 24.14
CA LYS A 13 -2.54 7.70 24.53
C LYS A 13 -1.73 7.99 23.27
N THR A 14 -1.32 9.24 23.09
CA THR A 14 -0.28 9.60 22.13
C THR A 14 1.01 8.91 22.57
N GLN A 15 1.32 7.77 21.96
CA GLN A 15 2.55 7.04 22.23
C GLN A 15 3.68 7.71 21.46
N PHE A 16 4.42 8.60 22.12
CA PHE A 16 5.62 9.21 21.54
C PHE A 16 6.72 8.15 21.46
N VAL A 17 6.96 7.63 20.25
CA VAL A 17 8.12 6.78 19.97
C VAL A 17 9.31 7.71 19.68
N LEU A 18 10.37 7.62 20.48
CA LEU A 18 11.63 8.30 20.18
C LEU A 18 12.28 7.58 19.00
N ILE A 19 12.25 8.20 17.82
CA ILE A 19 12.86 7.67 16.60
C ILE A 19 14.28 8.22 16.51
N ASP A 20 15.28 7.34 16.53
CA ASP A 20 16.67 7.74 16.31
C ASP A 20 16.94 8.09 14.82
N ALA A 21 18.05 8.78 14.54
CA ALA A 21 18.37 9.24 13.19
C ALA A 21 18.57 8.08 12.18
N ALA A 22 19.05 6.93 12.64
CA ALA A 22 19.24 5.76 11.78
C ALA A 22 17.90 5.14 11.37
N LEU A 23 16.95 5.06 12.31
CA LEU A 23 15.59 4.62 12.07
C LEU A 23 14.84 5.57 11.12
N GLN A 24 15.00 6.89 11.29
CA GLN A 24 14.44 7.88 10.35
C GLN A 24 14.98 7.68 8.93
N SER A 25 16.31 7.53 8.80
CA SER A 25 16.94 7.28 7.50
C SER A 25 16.42 5.99 6.84
N ASN A 26 16.30 4.91 7.61
CA ASN A 26 15.77 3.65 7.12
C ASN A 26 14.30 3.77 6.67
N ASN A 27 13.46 4.42 7.48
CA ASN A 27 12.05 4.64 7.11
C ASN A 27 11.92 5.49 5.84
N ALA A 28 12.81 6.46 5.62
CA ALA A 28 12.84 7.25 4.39
C ALA A 28 13.15 6.39 3.15
N GLU A 29 14.11 5.46 3.26
CA GLU A 29 14.40 4.50 2.18
C GLU A 29 13.23 3.54 1.94
N VAL A 30 12.54 3.08 2.99
CA VAL A 30 11.32 2.27 2.85
C VAL A 30 10.20 3.04 2.14
N LEU A 31 9.98 4.31 2.48
CA LEU A 31 9.00 5.17 1.79
C LEU A 31 9.36 5.35 0.31
N LYS A 32 10.64 5.58 0.00
CA LYS A 32 11.12 5.69 -1.38
C LYS A 32 10.91 4.39 -2.17
N ALA A 33 11.17 3.25 -1.55
CA ALA A 33 10.89 1.95 -2.14
C ALA A 33 9.40 1.72 -2.38
N PHE A 34 8.55 2.08 -1.42
CA PHE A 34 7.09 2.05 -1.58
C PHE A 34 6.67 2.86 -2.81
N THR A 35 7.12 4.12 -2.93
CA THR A 35 6.80 4.95 -4.09
C THR A 35 7.22 4.27 -5.39
N ARG A 36 8.45 3.76 -5.49
CA ARG A 36 8.93 3.05 -6.69
C ARG A 36 8.10 1.82 -7.01
N ILE A 37 7.73 1.02 -6.02
CA ILE A 37 6.89 -0.18 -6.18
C ILE A 37 5.50 0.21 -6.70
N THR A 38 4.87 1.23 -6.12
CA THR A 38 3.55 1.70 -6.58
C THR A 38 3.58 2.30 -7.98
N THR A 39 4.68 2.94 -8.37
CA THR A 39 4.91 3.37 -9.76
C THR A 39 4.95 2.16 -10.70
N VAL A 40 5.75 1.13 -10.37
CA VAL A 40 5.79 -0.11 -11.17
C VAL A 40 4.42 -0.77 -11.25
N ALA A 41 3.68 -0.83 -10.13
CA ALA A 41 2.32 -1.34 -10.13
C ALA A 41 1.44 -0.58 -11.13
N GLY A 42 1.44 0.76 -11.09
CA GLY A 42 0.71 1.61 -12.03
C GLY A 42 1.11 1.40 -13.50
N GLU A 43 2.41 1.23 -13.79
CA GLU A 43 2.90 0.91 -15.14
C GLU A 43 2.38 -0.44 -15.64
N LEU A 44 2.40 -1.47 -14.79
CA LEU A 44 1.88 -2.80 -15.13
C LEU A 44 0.39 -2.81 -15.46
N LEU A 45 -0.37 -1.81 -14.99
CA LEU A 45 -1.79 -1.69 -15.29
C LEU A 45 -2.08 -1.11 -16.68
N LYS A 46 -1.12 -0.40 -17.30
CA LYS A 46 -1.32 0.34 -18.56
C LYS A 46 -1.66 -0.56 -19.75
N LYS A 47 -1.30 -1.84 -19.69
CA LYS A 47 -1.59 -2.84 -20.73
C LYS A 47 -3.05 -3.30 -20.80
N PHE A 48 -3.88 -2.94 -19.82
CA PHE A 48 -5.27 -3.35 -19.79
C PHE A 48 -6.16 -2.35 -20.51
N GLU A 49 -6.84 -2.80 -21.57
CA GLU A 49 -7.82 -2.01 -22.32
C GLU A 49 -8.97 -1.49 -21.44
N MET A 50 -9.49 -2.33 -20.54
CA MET A 50 -10.62 -1.96 -19.70
C MET A 50 -10.20 -1.00 -18.59
N THR A 51 -10.82 0.19 -18.56
CA THR A 51 -10.60 1.24 -17.55
C THR A 51 -10.61 0.73 -16.10
N LYS A 52 -11.51 -0.21 -15.77
CA LYS A 52 -11.64 -0.77 -14.42
C LYS A 52 -10.38 -1.51 -13.93
N TYR A 53 -9.59 -2.08 -14.85
CA TYR A 53 -8.34 -2.79 -14.54
C TYR A 53 -7.11 -1.87 -14.53
N ARG A 54 -7.23 -0.67 -15.12
CA ARG A 54 -6.19 0.36 -15.09
C ARG A 54 -6.45 1.51 -14.11
N THR A 55 -7.51 1.40 -13.33
CA THR A 55 -7.82 2.35 -12.26
C THR A 55 -7.26 1.83 -10.95
N TYR A 56 -6.68 2.74 -10.17
CA TYR A 56 -6.14 2.49 -8.85
C TYR A 56 -6.44 3.68 -7.94
N VAL A 57 -6.42 3.42 -6.64
CA VAL A 57 -6.70 4.36 -5.58
C VAL A 57 -5.41 4.58 -4.79
N LEU A 58 -5.07 5.84 -4.55
CA LEU A 58 -4.02 6.23 -3.60
C LEU A 58 -4.66 6.83 -2.36
N ILE A 59 -4.24 6.38 -1.18
CA ILE A 59 -4.75 6.89 0.09
C ILE A 59 -3.58 7.33 0.97
N ASP A 60 -3.65 8.57 1.46
CA ASP A 60 -2.73 9.15 2.44
C ASP A 60 -3.39 9.14 3.83
N HIS A 61 -3.11 8.09 4.59
CA HIS A 61 -3.70 7.89 5.91
C HIS A 61 -3.10 8.80 6.98
N THR A 62 -2.00 9.51 6.70
CA THR A 62 -1.42 10.48 7.66
C THR A 62 -2.34 11.65 7.94
N LYS A 63 -3.31 11.88 7.05
CA LYS A 63 -4.37 12.88 7.18
C LYS A 63 -5.63 12.33 7.86
N ASN A 64 -5.70 11.02 8.11
CA ASN A 64 -6.85 10.37 8.73
C ASN A 64 -6.57 10.07 10.21
N GLU A 65 -7.29 10.76 11.11
CA GLU A 65 -7.10 10.68 12.57
C GLU A 65 -7.42 9.28 13.16
N THR A 66 -8.04 8.38 12.39
CA THR A 66 -8.53 7.08 12.88
C THR A 66 -7.44 5.99 12.92
N ASN A 67 -6.43 6.07 12.05
CA ASN A 67 -5.41 5.02 11.88
C ASN A 67 -3.98 5.57 11.99
N ALA A 68 -3.41 5.54 13.19
CA ALA A 68 -2.09 6.12 13.46
C ALA A 68 -0.91 5.34 12.83
N ASN A 69 -1.09 4.07 12.48
CA ASN A 69 -0.01 3.22 11.98
C ASN A 69 0.01 3.12 10.45
N LEU A 70 -1.14 3.29 9.80
CA LEU A 70 -1.26 3.20 8.35
C LEU A 70 -0.79 4.52 7.75
N VAL A 71 0.15 4.48 6.82
CA VAL A 71 0.78 5.69 6.25
C VAL A 71 0.21 5.97 4.87
N ASN A 72 0.45 5.06 3.92
CA ASN A 72 0.00 5.20 2.54
C ASN A 72 -0.54 3.86 2.02
N GLU A 73 -1.44 3.95 1.06
CA GLU A 73 -2.06 2.77 0.45
C GLU A 73 -2.22 2.98 -1.05
N PHE A 74 -1.84 1.97 -1.83
CA PHE A 74 -2.14 1.83 -3.25
C PHE A 74 -3.06 0.63 -3.39
N ILE A 75 -4.24 0.82 -3.97
CA ILE A 75 -5.22 -0.26 -4.14
C ILE A 75 -5.66 -0.28 -5.59
N CYS A 76 -5.58 -1.43 -6.25
CA CYS A 76 -6.19 -1.63 -7.55
C CYS A 76 -6.97 -2.94 -7.56
N HIS A 77 -7.49 -3.31 -8.72
CA HIS A 77 -8.20 -4.58 -8.90
C HIS A 77 -7.36 -5.81 -8.47
N PHE A 78 -6.04 -5.75 -8.62
CA PHE A 78 -5.13 -6.89 -8.48
C PHE A 78 -4.44 -6.97 -7.13
N TRP A 79 -4.14 -5.81 -6.52
CA TRP A 79 -3.26 -5.72 -5.35
C TRP A 79 -3.68 -4.61 -4.41
N ASN A 80 -3.41 -4.83 -3.13
CA ASN A 80 -3.29 -3.78 -2.13
C ASN A 80 -1.84 -3.70 -1.68
N ILE A 81 -1.21 -2.55 -1.88
CA ILE A 81 0.15 -2.25 -1.47
C ILE A 81 0.09 -1.18 -0.37
N THR A 82 0.45 -1.56 0.84
CA THR A 82 0.29 -0.74 2.04
C THR A 82 1.64 -0.39 2.64
N LEU A 83 1.86 0.87 2.99
CA LEU A 83 2.94 1.34 3.85
C LEU A 83 2.39 1.55 5.26
N SER A 84 2.99 0.89 6.25
CA SER A 84 2.56 0.96 7.64
C SER A 84 3.75 0.98 8.60
N ASN A 85 3.56 1.62 9.75
CA ASN A 85 4.54 1.68 10.83
C ASN A 85 4.21 0.68 11.94
N SER A 86 5.23 0.02 12.48
CA SER A 86 5.09 -0.79 13.69
C SER A 86 4.94 0.09 14.93
N LYS A 87 4.63 -0.53 16.08
CA LYS A 87 4.56 0.16 17.37
C LYS A 87 5.89 0.80 17.77
N GLU A 88 7.00 0.28 17.27
CA GLU A 88 8.36 0.78 17.46
C GLU A 88 8.75 1.82 16.40
N GLY A 89 7.83 2.22 15.53
CA GLY A 89 8.05 3.24 14.50
C GLY A 89 8.80 2.75 13.26
N LYS A 90 9.03 1.44 13.08
CA LYS A 90 9.65 0.88 11.86
C LYS A 90 8.64 0.79 10.73
N SER A 91 9.00 1.27 9.54
CA SER A 91 8.14 1.18 8.36
C SER A 91 8.25 -0.17 7.65
N TYR A 92 7.12 -0.67 7.16
CA TYR A 92 6.97 -1.92 6.42
C TYR A 92 6.06 -1.71 5.21
N ILE A 93 6.36 -2.43 4.12
CA ILE A 93 5.55 -2.50 2.90
C ILE A 93 4.87 -3.87 2.88
N PHE A 94 3.54 -3.86 2.80
CA PHE A 94 2.74 -5.07 2.66
C PHE A 94 2.16 -5.13 1.25
N ILE A 95 2.26 -6.29 0.59
CA ILE A 95 1.59 -6.56 -0.69
C ILE A 95 0.59 -7.69 -0.46
N SER A 96 -0.69 -7.36 -0.51
CA SER A 96 -1.78 -8.32 -0.48
C SER A 96 -2.28 -8.60 -1.90
N LEU A 97 -2.54 -9.88 -2.18
CA LEU A 97 -2.93 -10.36 -3.50
C LEU A 97 -4.44 -10.60 -3.56
N ASP A 98 -5.05 -10.24 -4.69
CA ASP A 98 -6.46 -10.50 -4.93
C ASP A 98 -6.69 -11.92 -5.49
N GLU A 99 -7.58 -12.68 -4.86
CA GLU A 99 -7.89 -14.07 -5.26
C GLU A 99 -8.58 -14.13 -6.64
N GLU A 100 -9.55 -13.25 -6.90
CA GLU A 100 -10.30 -13.23 -8.15
C GLU A 100 -9.38 -12.89 -9.33
N SER A 101 -8.50 -11.92 -9.13
CA SER A 101 -7.53 -11.49 -10.12
C SER A 101 -6.50 -12.56 -10.45
N LEU A 102 -5.95 -13.24 -9.44
CA LEU A 102 -5.02 -14.35 -9.66
C LEU A 102 -5.69 -15.48 -10.44
N THR A 103 -6.96 -15.78 -10.13
CA THR A 103 -7.73 -16.82 -10.81
C THR A 103 -8.04 -16.45 -12.27
N LYS A 104 -8.40 -15.20 -12.55
CA LYS A 104 -8.83 -14.75 -13.89
C LYS A 104 -7.68 -14.39 -14.83
N PHE A 105 -6.63 -13.76 -14.32
CA PHE A 105 -5.52 -13.23 -15.12
C PHE A 105 -4.23 -14.05 -14.97
N GLY A 106 -4.24 -15.06 -14.09
CA GLY A 106 -3.07 -15.84 -13.74
C GLY A 106 -2.10 -15.06 -12.87
N ASN A 107 -0.93 -15.68 -12.63
CA ASN A 107 0.09 -15.15 -11.74
C ASN A 107 1.15 -14.28 -12.42
N SER A 108 1.18 -14.21 -13.76
CA SER A 108 2.25 -13.51 -14.51
C SER A 108 2.36 -12.03 -14.12
N LEU A 109 1.23 -11.33 -14.05
CA LEU A 109 1.18 -9.92 -13.65
C LEU A 109 1.76 -9.71 -12.25
N THR A 110 1.30 -10.50 -11.28
CA THR A 110 1.78 -10.47 -9.89
C THR A 110 3.26 -10.82 -9.79
N ASN A 111 3.73 -11.82 -10.54
CA ASN A 111 5.14 -12.20 -10.56
C ASN A 111 6.05 -11.08 -11.07
N MET A 112 5.59 -10.30 -12.06
CA MET A 112 6.32 -9.12 -12.53
C MET A 112 6.42 -8.05 -11.45
N LEU A 113 5.31 -7.75 -10.75
CA LEU A 113 5.32 -6.82 -9.63
C LEU A 113 6.27 -7.28 -8.52
N LEU A 114 6.15 -8.53 -8.07
CA LEU A 114 6.97 -9.07 -6.98
C LEU A 114 8.46 -9.08 -7.34
N ARG A 115 8.81 -9.42 -8.58
CA ARG A 115 10.21 -9.37 -9.05
C ARG A 115 10.80 -7.97 -8.92
N GLU A 116 10.08 -6.95 -9.38
CA GLU A 116 10.55 -5.57 -9.26
C GLU A 116 10.54 -5.10 -7.81
N ALA A 117 9.56 -5.50 -7.00
CA ALA A 117 9.53 -5.18 -5.57
C ALA A 117 10.76 -5.73 -4.84
N TYR A 118 11.08 -7.02 -5.02
CA TYR A 118 12.29 -7.61 -4.43
C TYR A 118 13.55 -6.91 -4.91
N LYS A 119 13.66 -6.59 -6.21
CA LYS A 119 14.80 -5.87 -6.78
C LYS A 119 14.94 -4.45 -6.21
N ILE A 120 13.84 -3.74 -6.00
CA ILE A 120 13.82 -2.38 -5.44
C ILE A 120 14.29 -2.38 -3.99
N THR A 121 13.91 -3.40 -3.21
CA THR A 121 14.28 -3.50 -1.79
C THR A 121 15.65 -4.12 -1.55
N HIS A 122 16.21 -4.79 -2.56
CA HIS A 122 17.51 -5.44 -2.46
C HIS A 122 18.66 -4.44 -2.49
N SER A 123 19.68 -4.66 -1.65
CA SER A 123 20.92 -3.90 -1.71
C SER A 123 21.85 -4.40 -2.82
N LEU A 124 22.41 -3.47 -3.61
CA LEU A 124 23.35 -3.77 -4.70
C LEU A 124 24.80 -3.37 -4.38
N ASP A 125 25.04 -2.72 -3.25
CA ASP A 125 26.33 -2.09 -2.90
C ASP A 125 26.91 -2.63 -1.58
N ASN A 126 26.52 -3.85 -1.18
CA ASN A 126 26.92 -4.50 0.07
C ASN A 126 26.55 -3.73 1.36
N THR A 127 25.68 -2.74 1.27
CA THR A 127 25.03 -2.14 2.44
C THR A 127 23.85 -3.01 2.90
N ALA A 128 23.40 -2.86 4.15
CA ALA A 128 22.20 -3.55 4.59
C ALA A 128 20.99 -2.99 3.82
N GLY A 129 20.35 -3.83 3.01
CA GLY A 129 19.13 -3.45 2.29
C GLY A 129 17.92 -3.36 3.21
N ILE A 130 16.78 -3.05 2.61
CA ILE A 130 15.50 -2.95 3.30
C ILE A 130 14.60 -4.15 2.98
N GLU A 131 15.17 -5.30 2.60
CA GLU A 131 14.43 -6.50 2.23
C GLU A 131 13.51 -6.97 3.38
N TYR A 132 13.94 -6.75 4.63
CA TYR A 132 13.14 -7.04 5.83
C TYR A 132 11.82 -6.26 5.90
N ALA A 133 11.74 -5.12 5.19
CA ALA A 133 10.59 -4.23 5.21
C ALA A 133 9.49 -4.73 4.26
N LEU A 134 9.83 -5.52 3.24
CA LEU A 134 8.86 -6.05 2.28
C LEU A 134 8.20 -7.33 2.79
N ARG A 135 6.87 -7.33 2.87
CA ARG A 135 6.06 -8.46 3.31
C ARG A 135 4.98 -8.74 2.27
N VAL A 136 4.95 -9.96 1.78
CA VAL A 136 3.92 -10.39 0.83
C VAL A 136 2.95 -11.29 1.58
N ASP A 137 1.67 -10.96 1.53
CA ASP A 137 0.62 -11.86 2.00
C ASP A 137 0.31 -12.86 0.88
N PHE A 138 0.82 -14.08 1.06
CA PHE A 138 0.62 -15.16 0.09
C PHE A 138 -0.75 -15.82 0.22
N LEU A 139 -1.51 -15.52 1.28
CA LEU A 139 -2.90 -15.90 1.38
C LEU A 139 -3.70 -14.84 0.63
N ALA A 140 -4.13 -15.17 -0.58
CA ALA A 140 -4.95 -14.27 -1.37
C ALA A 140 -6.23 -13.91 -0.61
N GLY A 141 -6.57 -12.63 -0.61
CA GLY A 141 -7.75 -12.09 0.06
C GLY A 141 -8.67 -11.39 -0.91
N ASP A 142 -9.73 -10.79 -0.37
CA ASP A 142 -10.72 -10.02 -1.12
C ASP A 142 -10.32 -8.54 -1.22
N VAL A 143 -9.26 -8.29 -1.98
CA VAL A 143 -8.79 -6.92 -2.28
C VAL A 143 -9.77 -6.23 -3.22
N HIS A 144 -10.34 -6.98 -4.15
CA HIS A 144 -11.29 -6.51 -5.15
C HIS A 144 -12.49 -5.78 -4.56
N ASN A 145 -13.20 -6.37 -3.58
CA ASN A 145 -14.37 -5.69 -3.00
C ASN A 145 -13.98 -4.43 -2.23
N PHE A 146 -12.80 -4.43 -1.59
CA PHE A 146 -12.29 -3.23 -0.94
C PHE A 146 -11.99 -2.13 -1.95
N TYR A 147 -11.33 -2.46 -3.06
CA TYR A 147 -11.07 -1.55 -4.18
C TYR A 147 -12.35 -0.94 -4.74
N TYR A 148 -13.36 -1.74 -5.11
CA TYR A 148 -14.61 -1.21 -5.69
C TYR A 148 -15.34 -0.28 -4.73
N ARG A 149 -15.34 -0.61 -3.43
CA ARG A 149 -15.94 0.26 -2.42
C ARG A 149 -15.27 1.63 -2.39
N ARG A 150 -13.93 1.67 -2.38
CA ARG A 150 -13.17 2.93 -2.42
C ARG A 150 -13.44 3.73 -3.68
N VAL A 151 -13.55 3.07 -4.83
CA VAL A 151 -13.90 3.75 -6.09
C VAL A 151 -15.31 4.35 -6.05
N ILE A 152 -16.28 3.65 -5.46
CA ILE A 152 -17.66 4.12 -5.33
C ILE A 152 -17.78 5.27 -4.31
N GLU A 153 -17.04 5.19 -3.19
CA GLU A 153 -16.97 6.25 -2.18
C GLU A 153 -16.39 7.56 -2.75
N GLY A 154 -15.56 7.47 -3.78
CA GLY A 154 -15.04 8.61 -4.52
C GLY A 154 -13.80 9.24 -3.90
N GLU A 155 -13.38 10.36 -4.47
CA GLU A 155 -12.22 11.10 -3.99
C GLU A 155 -12.52 11.86 -2.70
N THR A 156 -11.51 11.96 -1.84
CA THR A 156 -11.54 12.75 -0.60
C THR A 156 -10.25 13.56 -0.48
N GLU A 157 -10.09 14.36 0.57
CA GLU A 157 -8.84 15.11 0.83
C GLU A 157 -7.59 14.22 0.99
N TYR A 158 -7.80 12.93 1.24
CA TYR A 158 -6.77 11.93 1.46
C TYR A 158 -6.90 10.72 0.52
N THR A 159 -7.89 10.67 -0.36
CA THR A 159 -8.12 9.58 -1.31
C THR A 159 -8.16 10.13 -2.72
N SER A 160 -7.29 9.64 -3.59
CA SER A 160 -7.26 9.99 -5.01
C SER A 160 -7.52 8.77 -5.87
N ILE A 161 -8.35 8.92 -6.91
CA ILE A 161 -8.67 7.85 -7.85
C ILE A 161 -8.02 8.19 -9.18
N ILE A 162 -7.12 7.33 -9.62
CA ILE A 162 -6.30 7.59 -10.81
C ILE A 162 -6.51 6.45 -11.79
N THR A 163 -6.68 6.81 -13.06
CA THR A 163 -6.68 5.85 -14.16
C THR A 163 -5.37 5.95 -14.92
N ALA A 164 -4.57 4.88 -14.89
CA ALA A 164 -3.34 4.79 -15.68
C ALA A 164 -3.65 4.94 -17.18
N PRO A 165 -2.86 5.69 -17.96
CA PRO A 165 -3.07 5.81 -19.39
C PRO A 165 -2.92 4.45 -20.07
N LEU A 166 -3.77 4.19 -21.07
CA LEU A 166 -3.61 2.99 -21.90
C LEU A 166 -2.27 3.08 -22.64
N GLU A 167 -1.48 2.01 -22.58
CA GLU A 167 -0.27 1.88 -23.38
C GLU A 167 -0.67 1.90 -24.85
N LYS A 168 -0.24 2.90 -25.60
CA LYS A 168 -0.51 2.95 -27.04
C LYS A 168 0.29 1.81 -27.66
N ALA A 169 -0.37 0.91 -28.38
CA ALA A 169 0.33 -0.05 -29.22
C ALA A 169 1.26 0.72 -30.16
N GLU A 170 2.56 0.45 -30.10
CA GLU A 170 3.50 0.91 -31.12
C GLU A 170 3.01 0.31 -32.45
N THR A 171 2.40 1.15 -33.28
CA THR A 171 2.12 0.83 -34.67
C THR A 171 3.46 0.67 -35.37
N ASN A 172 3.94 -0.57 -35.47
CA ASN A 172 4.95 -0.98 -36.44
C ASN A 172 4.38 -0.94 -37.86
#